data_AF-A4JMG9-F1
#
_entry.id   AF-A4JMG9-F1
#
_cell.length_a   1.000
_cell.length_b   1.000
_cell.length_c   1.000
_cell.angle_alpha   90.00
_cell.angle_beta   90.00
_cell.angle_gamma   90.00
#
_symmetry.space_group_name_H-M   'P 1'
#
loop_
_entity.id
_entity.type
_entity.pdbx_description
1 polymer ?
#
loop_
_entity_poly.entity_id
_entity_poly.type
_entity_poly.pdbx_seq_one_letter_code
_entity_poly.pdbx_strand_id
1 'polypeptide(L)'
;MALTPEKREVLKLARERIENRKNYFLCHALRDAAFFHPHLKEAARELRSFVNEQVRAERSKFAPTLDRWQRRNGFAPRSIAQIRRDRLAWIDWMLDDGEGDPETPESWIARNDADNPRTQEA
;
A
#
# COMPACT_ATOMS: atom_id res chain seq x y z
N MET A 1 11.14 -8.58 3.22
CA MET A 1 10.28 -9.76 3.50
C MET A 1 10.22 -10.59 2.23
N ALA A 2 10.40 -11.91 2.27
CA ALA A 2 10.21 -12.75 1.08
C ALA A 2 8.71 -12.86 0.72
N LEU A 3 8.36 -12.62 -0.55
CA LEU A 3 7.01 -12.82 -1.07
C LEU A 3 6.77 -14.31 -1.38
N THR A 4 6.05 -14.99 -0.49
CA THR A 4 5.53 -16.32 -0.77
C THR A 4 4.36 -16.25 -1.77
N PRO A 5 3.99 -17.36 -2.42
CA PRO A 5 2.82 -17.41 -3.30
C PRO A 5 1.54 -16.89 -2.63
N GLU A 6 1.33 -17.23 -1.35
CA GLU A 6 0.17 -16.80 -0.57
C GLU A 6 0.19 -15.28 -0.35
N LYS A 7 1.36 -14.68 -0.11
CA LYS A 7 1.48 -13.22 0.01
C LYS A 7 1.21 -12.51 -1.32
N ARG A 8 1.72 -13.05 -2.43
CA ARG A 8 1.41 -12.56 -3.78
C ARG A 8 -0.11 -12.62 -4.03
N GLU A 9 -0.76 -13.71 -3.64
CA GLU A 9 -2.22 -13.87 -3.79
C GLU A 9 -3.00 -12.87 -2.95
N VAL A 10 -2.65 -12.68 -1.68
CA VAL A 10 -3.27 -11.65 -0.82
C VAL A 10 -3.14 -10.26 -1.42
N LEU A 11 -1.98 -9.91 -1.96
CA LEU A 11 -1.74 -8.61 -2.59
C LEU A 11 -2.61 -8.42 -3.84
N LYS A 12 -2.74 -9.45 -4.69
CA LYS A 12 -3.64 -9.42 -5.87
C LYS A 12 -5.10 -9.20 -5.45
N LEU A 13 -5.58 -9.92 -4.44
CA LEU A 13 -6.94 -9.75 -3.91
C LEU A 13 -7.15 -8.36 -3.30
N ALA A 14 -6.16 -7.84 -2.56
CA ALA A 14 -6.22 -6.50 -2.01
C ALA A 14 -6.25 -5.41 -3.10
N ARG A 15 -5.47 -5.59 -4.17
CA ARG A 15 -5.44 -4.73 -5.35
C ARG A 15 -6.83 -4.63 -5.99
N GLU A 16 -7.43 -5.78 -6.29
CA GLU A 16 -8.77 -5.85 -6.88
C GLU A 16 -9.82 -5.13 -6.02
N ARG A 17 -9.75 -5.29 -4.69
CA ARG A 17 -10.69 -4.62 -3.77
C ARG A 17 -10.54 -3.10 -3.76
N ILE A 18 -9.32 -2.59 -3.84
CA ILE A 18 -9.05 -1.14 -3.88
C ILE A 18 -9.43 -0.56 -5.24
N GLU A 19 -9.15 -1.29 -6.32
CA GLU A 19 -9.52 -0.93 -7.69
C GLU A 19 -11.04 -0.77 -7.80
N ASN A 20 -11.79 -1.75 -7.29
CA ASN A 20 -13.25 -1.77 -7.22
C ASN A 20 -13.87 -0.89 -6.12
N ARG A 21 -13.07 -0.07 -5.42
CA ARG A 21 -13.51 0.84 -4.34
C ARG A 21 -14.23 0.15 -3.17
N LYS A 22 -14.06 -1.16 -3.00
CA LYS A 22 -14.61 -1.93 -1.88
C LYS A 22 -13.88 -1.62 -0.56
N ASN A 23 -12.62 -1.19 -0.66
CA ASN A 23 -11.80 -0.83 0.49
C ASN A 23 -11.03 0.48 0.26
N TYR A 24 -11.19 1.43 1.18
CA TYR A 24 -10.45 2.70 1.16
C TYR A 24 -9.13 2.63 1.94
N PHE A 25 -8.81 1.51 2.59
CA PHE A 25 -7.58 1.37 3.36
C PHE A 25 -6.88 0.07 3.00
N LEU A 26 -5.58 0.13 2.78
CA LEU A 26 -4.75 -1.02 2.42
C LEU A 26 -4.85 -2.13 3.46
N CYS A 27 -4.74 -1.78 4.75
CA CYS A 27 -4.87 -2.73 5.85
C CYS A 27 -6.26 -3.40 5.92
N HIS A 28 -7.33 -2.69 5.55
CA HIS A 28 -8.66 -3.28 5.45
C HIS A 28 -8.77 -4.18 4.22
N ALA A 29 -8.18 -3.79 3.08
CA ALA A 29 -8.17 -4.62 1.87
C ALA A 29 -7.45 -5.96 2.13
N LEU A 30 -6.30 -5.94 2.81
CA LEU A 30 -5.55 -7.13 3.21
C LEU A 30 -6.33 -7.99 4.21
N ARG A 31 -6.96 -7.37 5.22
CA ARG A 31 -7.79 -8.08 6.21
C ARG A 31 -8.99 -8.75 5.56
N ASP A 32 -9.68 -8.03 4.69
CA ASP A 32 -10.88 -8.53 4.04
C ASP A 32 -10.54 -9.61 3.00
N ALA A 33 -9.39 -9.52 2.31
CA ALA A 33 -8.89 -10.62 1.49
C ALA A 33 -8.75 -11.92 2.30
N ALA A 34 -8.15 -11.85 3.48
CA ALA A 34 -8.07 -13.01 4.39
C ALA A 34 -9.41 -13.45 5.00
N PHE A 35 -10.39 -12.54 5.11
CA PHE A 35 -11.73 -12.90 5.58
C PHE A 35 -12.45 -13.81 4.57
N PHE A 36 -12.34 -13.52 3.27
CA PHE A 36 -12.92 -14.36 2.22
C PHE A 36 -12.06 -15.57 1.84
N HIS A 37 -10.76 -15.55 2.18
CA HIS A 37 -9.81 -16.64 1.90
C HIS A 37 -9.08 -17.04 3.19
N PRO A 38 -9.68 -17.87 4.06
CA PRO A 38 -9.14 -18.17 5.39
C PRO A 38 -7.73 -18.78 5.39
N HIS A 39 -7.37 -19.52 4.34
CA HIS A 39 -6.04 -20.10 4.16
C HIS A 39 -4.94 -19.04 3.97
N LEU A 40 -5.29 -17.81 3.60
CA LEU A 40 -4.36 -16.70 3.41
C LEU A 40 -4.16 -15.83 4.66
N LYS A 41 -4.76 -16.22 5.79
CA LYS A 41 -4.81 -15.40 7.01
C LYS A 41 -3.43 -15.03 7.55
N GLU A 42 -2.49 -15.99 7.56
CA GLU A 42 -1.13 -15.73 8.05
C GLU A 42 -0.36 -14.81 7.10
N ALA A 43 -0.43 -15.05 5.80
CA ALA A 43 0.17 -14.18 4.79
C ALA A 43 -0.35 -12.73 4.90
N ALA A 44 -1.66 -12.55 5.07
CA ALA A 44 -2.26 -11.23 5.28
C ALA A 44 -1.84 -10.57 6.61
N ARG A 45 -1.63 -11.35 7.66
CA ARG A 45 -1.13 -10.85 8.96
C ARG A 45 0.29 -10.31 8.82
N GLU A 46 1.17 -11.07 8.18
CA GLU A 46 2.56 -10.66 7.94
C GLU A 46 2.64 -9.40 7.07
N LEU A 47 1.90 -9.36 5.96
CA LEU A 47 1.81 -8.17 5.09
C LEU A 47 1.32 -6.94 5.86
N ARG A 48 0.33 -7.10 6.73
CA ARG A 48 -0.14 -5.99 7.58
C ARG A 48 0.92 -5.54 8.57
N SER A 49 1.69 -6.45 9.17
CA SER A 49 2.80 -6.08 10.06
C SER A 49 3.84 -5.26 9.30
N PHE A 50 4.25 -5.75 8.13
CA PHE A 50 5.21 -5.08 7.26
C PHE A 50 4.74 -3.67 6.87
N VAL A 51 3.50 -3.52 6.40
CA VAL A 51 2.94 -2.20 6.07
C VAL A 51 2.91 -1.27 7.28
N ASN A 52 2.53 -1.76 8.46
CA ASN A 52 2.50 -0.95 9.68
C ASN A 52 3.91 -0.50 10.11
N GLU A 53 4.91 -1.36 9.97
CA GLU A 53 6.32 -1.06 10.23
C GLU A 53 6.85 0.01 9.27
N GLN A 54 6.58 -0.13 7.97
CA GLN A 54 6.99 0.84 6.94
C GLN A 54 6.34 2.21 7.13
N VAL A 55 5.06 2.23 7.51
CA VAL A 55 4.34 3.47 7.82
C VAL A 55 4.83 4.13 9.12
N ARG A 56 5.71 3.46 9.90
CA ARG A 56 6.17 3.87 11.24
C ARG A 56 5.01 4.36 12.10
N ALA A 57 3.96 3.54 12.12
CA ALA A 57 2.73 3.83 12.80
C ALA A 57 2.90 3.74 14.32
N GLU A 58 3.49 4.76 14.94
CA GLU A 58 3.42 4.94 16.38
C GLU A 58 1.96 5.13 16.79
N ARG A 59 1.36 4.04 17.31
CA ARG A 59 0.23 4.01 18.23
C ARG A 59 -0.86 5.07 17.98
N SER A 60 -1.43 5.10 16.78
CA SER A 60 -2.69 5.81 16.58
C SER A 60 -3.87 4.86 16.76
N LYS A 61 -4.85 5.30 17.55
CA LYS A 61 -6.13 4.61 17.81
C LYS A 61 -6.97 4.41 16.52
N PHE A 62 -6.60 5.10 15.45
CA PHE A 62 -7.13 4.95 14.10
C PHE A 62 -6.08 4.28 13.23
N ALA A 63 -6.50 3.29 12.43
CA ALA A 63 -5.61 2.54 11.55
C ALA A 63 -4.69 3.52 10.79
N PRO A 64 -3.36 3.40 10.90
CA PRO A 64 -2.44 4.31 10.24
C PRO A 64 -2.73 4.31 8.74
N THR A 65 -3.05 5.48 8.20
CA THR A 65 -3.41 5.64 6.80
C THR A 65 -2.16 5.98 6.00
N LEU A 66 -2.02 5.41 4.80
CA LEU A 66 -1.01 5.85 3.83
C LEU A 66 -1.01 7.39 3.68
N ASP A 67 -2.18 8.03 3.74
CA ASP A 67 -2.32 9.50 3.74
C ASP A 67 -1.54 10.19 4.88
N ARG A 68 -1.55 9.63 6.10
CA ARG A 68 -0.77 10.20 7.21
C ARG A 68 0.73 10.05 6.98
N TRP A 69 1.16 8.91 6.45
CA TRP A 69 2.56 8.71 6.08
C TRP A 69 3.00 9.67 4.97
N GLN A 70 2.17 9.84 3.95
CA GLN A 70 2.42 10.78 2.85
C GLN A 70 2.60 12.20 3.37
N ARG A 71 1.71 12.69 4.23
CA ARG A 71 1.85 14.02 4.85
C ARG A 71 3.12 14.14 5.68
N ARG A 72 3.49 13.10 6.43
CA ARG A 72 4.73 13.09 7.24
C ARG A 72 5.99 13.18 6.37
N ASN A 73 5.94 12.63 5.16
CA ASN A 73 7.05 12.65 4.20
C ASN A 73 6.98 13.83 3.22
N GLY A 74 6.21 14.88 3.54
CA GLY A 74 6.19 16.13 2.77
C GLY A 74 5.34 16.10 1.50
N PHE A 75 4.58 15.04 1.25
CA PHE A 75 3.64 15.02 0.13
C PHE A 75 2.47 15.99 0.37
N ALA A 76 2.14 16.78 -0.64
CA ALA A 76 0.99 17.68 -0.63
C ALA A 76 -0.34 16.92 -0.39
N PRO A 77 -1.39 17.60 0.10
CA PRO A 77 -2.71 17.00 0.25
C PRO A 77 -3.18 16.36 -1.06
N ARG A 78 -3.46 15.06 -1.01
CA ARG A 78 -3.88 14.27 -2.18
C ARG A 78 -5.39 14.13 -2.23
N SER A 79 -5.96 14.21 -3.43
CA SER A 79 -7.38 13.89 -3.66
C SER A 79 -7.65 12.40 -3.40
N ILE A 80 -8.91 12.04 -3.12
CA ILE A 80 -9.32 10.63 -2.94
C ILE A 80 -8.86 9.75 -4.11
N ALA A 81 -8.90 10.27 -5.34
CA ALA A 81 -8.46 9.57 -6.54
C ALA A 81 -6.94 9.35 -6.60
N GLN A 82 -6.14 10.32 -6.13
CA GLN A 82 -4.69 10.19 -6.02
C GLN A 82 -4.33 9.19 -4.91
N ILE A 83 -4.93 9.30 -3.73
CA ILE A 83 -4.65 8.35 -2.63
C ILE A 83 -5.00 6.91 -3.05
N ARG A 84 -6.06 6.71 -3.85
CA ARG A 84 -6.36 5.38 -4.42
C ARG A 84 -5.25 4.89 -5.34
N ARG A 85 -4.75 5.74 -6.24
CA ARG A 85 -3.63 5.41 -7.13
C ARG A 85 -2.38 5.04 -6.33
N ASP A 86 -2.08 5.80 -5.28
CA ASP A 86 -0.90 5.54 -4.44
C ASP A 86 -0.97 4.21 -3.70
N ARG A 87 -2.17 3.78 -3.30
CA ARG A 87 -2.36 2.45 -2.70
C ARG A 87 -2.16 1.33 -3.70
N LEU A 88 -2.64 1.52 -4.93
CA LEU A 88 -2.44 0.53 -6.01
C LEU A 88 -0.96 0.45 -6.36
N ALA A 89 -0.31 1.60 -6.57
CA ALA A 89 1.13 1.77 -6.72
C ALA A 89 1.93 1.05 -5.63
N TRP A 90 1.54 1.20 -4.37
CA TRP A 90 2.23 0.50 -3.28
C TRP A 90 2.04 -1.02 -3.36
N ILE A 91 0.86 -1.51 -3.72
CA ILE A 91 0.65 -2.94 -3.93
C ILE A 91 1.47 -3.45 -5.11
N ASP A 92 1.49 -2.71 -6.21
CA ASP A 92 2.25 -3.06 -7.42
C ASP A 92 3.75 -3.09 -7.11
N TRP A 93 4.28 -2.11 -6.36
CA TRP A 93 5.64 -2.15 -5.82
C TRP A 93 5.88 -3.39 -4.95
N MET A 94 4.98 -3.72 -4.01
CA MET A 94 5.14 -4.92 -3.19
C MET A 94 5.10 -6.21 -4.02
N LEU A 95 4.44 -6.21 -5.19
CA LEU A 95 4.40 -7.34 -6.10
C LEU A 95 5.69 -7.45 -6.94
N ASP A 96 6.27 -6.32 -7.35
CA ASP A 96 7.53 -6.23 -8.13
C ASP A 96 8.80 -6.45 -7.30
N ASP A 97 8.88 -5.89 -6.08
CA ASP A 97 10.03 -5.96 -5.17
C ASP A 97 10.32 -7.41 -4.69
N GLY A 98 9.45 -8.36 -5.07
CA GLY A 98 9.65 -9.79 -4.89
C GLY A 98 10.57 -10.45 -5.93
N GLU A 99 11.06 -9.73 -6.96
CA GLU A 99 11.91 -10.28 -8.04
C GLU A 99 13.24 -9.54 -8.29
N GLY A 100 13.48 -8.34 -7.74
CA GLY A 100 14.78 -7.68 -7.87
C GLY A 100 14.88 -6.30 -7.22
N ASP A 101 16.03 -6.06 -6.58
CA ASP A 101 16.65 -4.80 -6.07
C ASP A 101 15.75 -3.83 -5.26
N PRO A 102 16.05 -3.53 -3.97
CA PRO A 102 15.13 -2.80 -3.10
C PRO A 102 15.17 -1.29 -3.36
N GLU A 103 14.44 -0.83 -4.36
CA GLU A 103 13.96 0.56 -4.37
C GLU A 103 12.95 0.72 -3.22
N THR A 104 13.14 1.67 -2.31
CA THR A 104 12.17 1.88 -1.22
C THR A 104 10.82 2.35 -1.80
N PRO A 105 9.69 2.12 -1.12
CA PRO A 105 8.39 2.63 -1.55
C PRO A 105 8.40 4.14 -1.85
N GLU A 106 9.27 4.88 -1.15
CA GLU A 106 9.47 6.32 -1.31
C GLU A 106 10.02 6.67 -2.69
N SER A 107 11.05 5.94 -3.15
CA SER A 107 11.67 6.16 -4.46
C SER A 107 10.72 5.81 -5.62
N TRP A 108 9.93 4.74 -5.48
CA TRP A 108 8.96 4.33 -6.49
C TRP A 108 7.76 5.29 -6.56
N ILE A 109 7.25 5.72 -5.40
CA ILE A 109 6.18 6.72 -5.33
C ILE A 109 6.67 8.07 -5.87
N ALA A 110 7.87 8.52 -5.52
CA ALA A 110 8.45 9.77 -6.03
C ALA A 110 8.67 9.71 -7.56
N ARG A 111 9.15 8.58 -8.10
CA ARG A 111 9.29 8.37 -9.55
C ARG A 111 7.95 8.45 -10.28
N ASN A 112 6.89 7.85 -9.72
CA ASN A 112 5.54 7.90 -10.30
C ASN A 112 4.79 9.23 -10.01
N ASP A 113 5.29 10.06 -9.09
CA ASP A 113 4.78 11.42 -8.85
C ASP A 113 5.41 12.46 -9.80
N ALA A 114 6.53 12.13 -10.46
CA ALA A 114 7.13 12.98 -11.49
C ALA A 114 6.23 13.15 -12.73
N ASP A 115 5.29 12.23 -12.95
CA ASP A 115 4.24 12.32 -13.98
C ASP A 115 2.97 13.06 -13.50
N ASN A 116 3.00 13.67 -12.31
CA ASN A 116 1.90 14.48 -11.80
C ASN A 116 2.09 15.95 -12.24
N PRO A 117 1.27 16.47 -13.19
CA PRO A 117 1.47 17.81 -13.76
C PRO A 117 1.25 18.96 -12.76
N ARG A 118 0.79 18.67 -11.53
CA ARG A 118 0.67 19.68 -10.47
C ARG A 118 1.93 19.87 -9.61
N THR A 119 2.96 19.06 -9.82
CA THR A 119 4.23 19.16 -9.08
C THR A 119 5.27 20.01 -9.84
N GLN A 120 4.98 20.39 -11.10
CA GLN A 120 5.86 21.22 -11.93
C GLN A 120 5.56 22.74 -11.86
N GLU A 121 4.55 23.14 -11.09
CA GLU A 121 4.24 24.55 -10.83
C GLU A 121 4.33 24.84 -9.33
N ALA A 122 5.55 24.93 -8.80
CA ALA A 122 5.87 25.57 -7.53
C ALA A 122 7.30 26.12 -7.55
#